data_AF-A0A512BG50-F1
#
_entry.id   AF-A0A512BG50-F1
#
_cell.length_a   1.000
_cell.length_b   1.000
_cell.length_c   1.000
_cell.angle_alpha   90.00
_cell.angle_beta   90.00
_cell.angle_gamma   90.00
#
_symmetry.space_group_name_H-M   'P 1'
#
loop_
_entity.id
_entity.type
_entity.pdbx_description
1 polymer ?
#
loop_
_entity_poly.entity_id
_entity_poly.type
_entity_poly.pdbx_seq_one_letter_code
_entity_poly.pdbx_strand_id
1 'polypeptide(L)'
;MKKVIVLLAFLLGVSGSALMAQGGGGGNMDPAQMKERQLTQLKASDLKLTDAQADSVVSINMESRQQMRGLRDLSDDQRAAKMKEMNDMRLRRWSAALKDEALAKRVAEYYEKQRAARANGGGGPQQ
;
A
#
# COMPACT_ATOMS: atom_id res chain seq x y z
N MET A 1 17.06 -44.53 38.21
CA MET A 1 16.27 -44.70 36.98
C MET A 1 14.89 -44.08 37.21
N LYS A 2 14.56 -43.06 36.39
CA LYS A 2 13.22 -42.75 35.83
C LYS A 2 12.10 -42.85 36.89
N LYS A 3 11.52 -41.76 37.41
CA LYS A 3 10.54 -40.95 36.65
C LYS A 3 10.50 -39.48 37.11
N VAL A 4 10.84 -38.60 36.18
CA VAL A 4 10.03 -37.42 35.81
C VAL A 4 10.02 -36.25 36.81
N ILE A 5 11.14 -35.53 36.78
CA ILE A 5 11.28 -34.09 36.98
C ILE A 5 10.55 -33.39 35.80
N VAL A 6 9.27 -33.01 35.92
CA VAL A 6 8.55 -32.27 34.83
C VAL A 6 7.68 -31.09 35.34
N LEU A 7 7.62 -30.81 36.64
CA LEU A 7 6.71 -29.75 37.17
C LEU A 7 7.35 -28.38 37.45
N LEU A 8 8.54 -28.10 36.91
CA LEU A 8 9.26 -26.83 37.09
C LEU A 8 9.69 -26.16 35.78
N ALA A 9 9.07 -26.55 34.65
CA ALA A 9 9.34 -25.99 33.32
C ALA A 9 8.14 -25.24 32.70
N PHE A 10 7.07 -24.99 33.48
CA PHE A 10 5.85 -24.33 32.97
C PHE A 10 5.72 -22.84 33.36
N LEU A 11 6.71 -22.29 34.09
CA LEU A 11 6.68 -20.90 34.60
C LEU A 11 7.70 -19.96 33.95
N LEU A 12 8.41 -20.41 32.89
CA LEU A 12 9.44 -19.63 32.18
C LEU A 12 9.18 -19.54 30.67
N GLY A 13 7.92 -19.59 30.24
CA GLY A 13 7.52 -19.46 28.83
C GLY A 13 6.64 -18.24 28.52
N VAL A 14 6.33 -17.39 29.50
CA VAL A 14 5.46 -16.21 29.32
C VAL A 14 6.26 -14.91 29.45
N SER A 15 7.42 -14.87 28.79
CA SER A 15 8.25 -13.68 28.71
C SER A 15 8.95 -13.69 27.36
N GLY A 16 8.19 -13.46 26.29
CA GLY A 16 8.76 -13.47 24.95
C GLY A 16 7.81 -13.46 23.78
N SER A 17 6.49 -13.60 23.98
CA SER A 17 5.53 -13.05 23.02
C SER A 17 5.58 -11.54 23.18
N ALA A 18 6.67 -10.93 22.67
CA ALA A 18 6.61 -9.59 22.17
C ALA A 18 5.35 -9.57 21.32
N LEU A 19 4.34 -8.91 21.88
CA LEU A 19 3.24 -8.36 21.15
C LEU A 19 3.86 -7.63 19.95
N MET A 20 4.00 -8.35 18.84
CA MET A 20 3.69 -7.81 17.54
C MET A 20 2.15 -7.66 17.48
N ALA A 21 1.56 -7.06 18.53
CA ALA A 21 0.45 -6.17 18.33
C ALA A 21 0.93 -5.26 17.23
N GLN A 22 0.18 -5.25 16.14
CA GLN A 22 0.36 -4.44 14.95
C GLN A 22 0.59 -2.97 15.34
N GLY A 23 1.81 -2.67 15.77
CA GLY A 23 2.27 -1.38 16.20
C GLY A 23 2.71 -0.68 14.94
N GLY A 24 1.87 0.22 14.44
CA GLY A 24 2.34 1.15 13.43
C GLY A 24 1.27 1.71 12.51
N GLY A 25 0.76 2.88 12.89
CA GLY A 25 0.66 3.94 11.89
C GLY A 25 -0.68 4.10 11.19
N GLY A 26 -1.79 3.93 11.90
CA GLY A 26 -3.06 4.58 11.53
C GLY A 26 -3.17 6.03 12.05
N GLY A 27 -2.14 6.52 12.74
CA GLY A 27 -2.08 7.91 13.18
C GLY A 27 -1.95 8.84 11.99
N ASN A 28 -2.64 9.99 12.09
CA ASN A 28 -2.72 11.10 11.15
C ASN A 28 -1.35 11.48 10.57
N MET A 29 -0.86 10.72 9.59
CA MET A 29 0.44 10.96 8.98
C MET A 29 0.30 12.22 8.15
N ASP A 30 1.13 13.22 8.46
CA ASP A 30 1.21 14.47 7.73
C ASP A 30 1.27 14.17 6.21
N PRO A 31 0.40 14.79 5.39
CA PRO A 31 0.42 14.66 3.93
C PRO A 31 1.81 14.82 3.31
N ALA A 32 2.65 15.69 3.87
CA ALA A 32 4.02 15.88 3.38
C ALA A 32 4.89 14.62 3.64
N GLN A 33 4.84 14.06 4.85
CA GLN A 33 5.53 12.82 5.18
C GLN A 33 5.02 11.63 4.35
N MET A 34 3.71 11.58 4.06
CA MET A 34 3.16 10.55 3.17
C MET A 34 3.67 10.68 1.73
N LYS A 35 3.82 11.92 1.24
CA LYS A 35 4.36 12.19 -0.09
C LYS A 35 5.83 11.76 -0.16
N GLU A 36 6.64 12.16 0.81
CA GLU A 36 8.05 11.81 0.89
C GLU A 36 8.27 10.29 0.91
N ARG A 37 7.51 9.56 1.75
CA ARG A 37 7.59 8.09 1.78
C ARG A 37 7.23 7.45 0.46
N GLN A 38 6.25 7.98 -0.26
CA GLN A 38 5.88 7.48 -1.58
C GLN A 38 6.96 7.79 -2.62
N LEU A 39 7.55 8.97 -2.58
CA LEU A 39 8.68 9.35 -3.41
C LEU A 39 9.86 8.39 -3.19
N THR A 40 10.24 8.14 -1.94
CA THR A 40 11.34 7.23 -1.60
C THR A 40 11.07 5.81 -2.11
N GLN A 41 9.87 5.27 -1.91
CA GLN A 41 9.49 3.94 -2.41
C GLN A 41 9.48 3.85 -3.94
N LEU A 42 9.03 4.92 -4.60
CA LEU A 42 8.94 4.96 -6.05
C LEU A 42 10.33 5.09 -6.68
N LYS A 43 11.22 5.89 -6.07
CA LYS A 43 12.64 5.99 -6.49
C LYS A 43 13.42 4.70 -6.25
N ALA A 44 13.09 3.95 -5.20
CA ALA A 44 13.68 2.64 -4.92
C ALA A 44 13.14 1.50 -5.82
N SER A 45 12.14 1.78 -6.66
CA SER A 45 11.59 0.79 -7.58
C SER A 45 12.47 0.57 -8.83
N ASP A 46 12.15 -0.47 -9.60
CA ASP A 46 12.79 -0.80 -10.88
C ASP A 46 12.37 0.13 -12.04
N LEU A 47 11.53 1.14 -11.76
CA LEU A 47 10.99 2.07 -12.76
C LEU A 47 12.00 3.14 -13.20
N LYS A 48 13.07 3.36 -12.42
CA LYS A 48 14.17 4.30 -12.73
C LYS A 48 13.67 5.71 -13.10
N LEU A 49 12.65 6.20 -12.39
CA LEU A 49 12.10 7.53 -12.61
C LEU A 49 13.08 8.62 -12.15
N THR A 50 13.15 9.72 -12.90
CA THR A 50 13.77 10.96 -12.40
C THR A 50 12.96 11.57 -11.26
N ASP A 51 13.57 12.49 -10.51
CA ASP A 51 12.91 13.19 -9.41
C ASP A 51 11.62 13.90 -9.82
N ALA A 52 11.63 14.60 -10.96
CA ALA A 52 10.46 15.30 -11.50
C ALA A 52 9.35 14.34 -11.94
N GLN A 53 9.72 13.20 -12.52
CA GLN A 53 8.78 12.15 -12.92
C GLN A 53 8.16 11.47 -11.70
N ALA A 54 8.96 11.15 -10.69
CA ALA A 54 8.50 10.56 -9.45
C ALA A 54 7.52 11.50 -8.72
N ASP A 55 7.83 12.81 -8.65
CA ASP A 55 6.94 13.81 -8.06
C ASP A 55 5.60 13.89 -8.79
N SER A 56 5.62 13.94 -10.12
CA SER A 56 4.42 13.95 -10.94
C SER A 56 3.56 12.70 -10.72
N VAL A 57 4.18 11.52 -10.72
CA VAL A 57 3.49 10.24 -10.50
C VAL A 57 2.84 10.19 -9.12
N VAL A 58 3.58 10.58 -8.07
CA VAL A 58 3.06 10.60 -6.69
C VAL A 58 1.92 11.60 -6.55
N SER A 59 2.04 12.80 -7.11
CA SER A 59 0.97 13.82 -7.08
C SER A 59 -0.32 13.29 -7.71
N ILE A 60 -0.23 12.74 -8.92
CA ILE A 60 -1.38 12.14 -9.63
C ILE A 60 -1.99 11.00 -8.82
N ASN A 61 -1.16 10.15 -8.19
CA ASN A 61 -1.64 9.04 -7.38
C ASN A 61 -2.35 9.53 -6.10
N MET A 62 -1.86 10.60 -5.46
CA MET A 62 -2.49 11.20 -4.28
C MET A 62 -3.86 11.79 -4.60
N GLU A 63 -3.99 12.50 -5.71
CA GLU A 63 -5.28 13.02 -6.18
C GLU A 63 -6.28 11.88 -6.48
N SER A 64 -5.83 10.83 -7.18
CA SER A 64 -6.67 9.65 -7.46
C SER A 64 -7.14 8.98 -6.16
N ARG A 65 -6.28 8.89 -5.13
CA ARG A 65 -6.67 8.38 -3.81
C ARG A 65 -7.71 9.24 -3.12
N GLN A 66 -7.74 10.55 -3.34
CA GLN A 66 -8.79 11.41 -2.81
C GLN A 66 -10.11 11.16 -3.53
N GLN A 67 -10.09 11.06 -4.86
CA GLN A 67 -11.28 10.72 -5.66
C GLN A 67 -11.90 9.39 -5.24
N MET A 68 -11.06 8.38 -4.99
CA MET A 68 -11.47 7.07 -4.45
C MET A 68 -12.28 7.16 -3.16
N ARG A 69 -11.95 8.10 -2.26
CA ARG A 69 -12.67 8.26 -0.98
C ARG A 69 -14.11 8.72 -1.20
N GLY A 70 -14.38 9.44 -2.29
CA GLY A 70 -15.72 9.87 -2.68
C GLY A 70 -16.59 8.78 -3.31
N LEU A 71 -16.05 7.58 -3.57
CA LEU A 71 -16.80 6.48 -4.20
C LEU A 71 -17.46 5.53 -3.19
N ARG A 72 -17.43 5.86 -1.89
CA ARG A 72 -17.90 4.99 -0.80
C ARG A 72 -19.40 4.78 -0.82
N ASP A 73 -20.16 5.82 -1.16
CA ASP A 73 -21.62 5.82 -1.11
C ASP A 73 -22.27 5.32 -2.43
N LEU A 74 -21.45 4.97 -3.42
CA LEU A 74 -21.93 4.42 -4.70
C LEU A 74 -22.27 2.93 -4.56
N SER A 75 -23.28 2.49 -5.32
CA SER A 75 -23.56 1.06 -5.56
C SER A 75 -22.37 0.36 -6.21
N ASP A 76 -22.29 -0.96 -6.12
CA ASP A 76 -21.14 -1.72 -6.60
C ASP A 76 -20.92 -1.55 -8.12
N ASP A 77 -21.99 -1.54 -8.91
CA ASP A 77 -21.92 -1.33 -10.37
C ASP A 77 -21.41 0.08 -10.71
N GLN A 78 -21.93 1.10 -10.03
CA GLN A 78 -21.50 2.49 -10.22
C GLN A 78 -20.05 2.69 -9.78
N ARG A 79 -19.66 2.04 -8.67
CA ARG A 79 -18.29 2.04 -8.17
C ARG A 79 -17.37 1.40 -9.20
N ALA A 80 -17.69 0.21 -9.71
CA ALA A 80 -16.87 -0.47 -10.71
C ALA A 80 -16.67 0.37 -11.99
N ALA A 81 -17.74 0.99 -12.50
CA ALA A 81 -17.65 1.89 -13.65
C ALA A 81 -16.74 3.10 -13.37
N LYS A 82 -16.92 3.76 -12.22
CA LYS A 82 -16.12 4.93 -11.80
C LYS A 82 -14.66 4.56 -11.54
N MET A 83 -14.41 3.38 -10.99
CA MET A 83 -13.08 2.83 -10.81
C MET A 83 -12.34 2.70 -12.14
N LYS A 84 -13.00 2.14 -13.16
CA LYS A 84 -12.43 1.98 -14.49
C LYS A 84 -12.13 3.35 -15.11
N GLU A 85 -13.08 4.27 -15.08
CA GLU A 85 -12.93 5.63 -15.58
C GLU A 85 -11.73 6.34 -14.94
N MET A 86 -11.61 6.25 -13.61
CA MET A 86 -10.52 6.86 -12.86
C MET A 86 -9.17 6.21 -13.18
N ASN A 87 -9.12 4.88 -13.35
CA ASN A 87 -7.90 4.18 -13.75
C ASN A 87 -7.44 4.60 -15.16
N ASP A 88 -8.36 4.71 -16.11
CA ASP A 88 -8.07 5.15 -17.47
C ASP A 88 -7.57 6.61 -17.48
N MET A 89 -8.22 7.49 -16.72
CA MET A 89 -7.80 8.89 -16.55
C MET A 89 -6.42 9.00 -15.90
N ARG A 90 -6.16 8.20 -14.86
CA ARG A 90 -4.87 8.15 -14.17
C ARG A 90 -3.75 7.70 -15.11
N LEU A 91 -3.98 6.65 -15.89
CA LEU A 91 -3.02 6.18 -16.90
C LEU A 91 -2.72 7.27 -17.93
N ARG A 92 -3.74 7.94 -18.47
CA ARG A 92 -3.55 9.06 -19.41
C ARG A 92 -2.70 10.19 -18.81
N ARG A 93 -2.96 10.56 -17.55
CA ARG A 93 -2.18 11.60 -16.85
C ARG A 93 -0.73 11.18 -16.62
N TRP A 94 -0.47 9.92 -16.27
CA TRP A 94 0.90 9.40 -16.17
C TRP A 94 1.60 9.39 -17.53
N SER A 95 0.95 8.91 -18.59
CA SER A 95 1.54 8.91 -19.94
C SER A 95 1.93 10.33 -20.39
N ALA A 96 1.08 11.33 -20.11
CA ALA A 96 1.37 12.72 -20.42
C ALA A 96 2.53 13.29 -19.58
N ALA A 97 2.55 13.03 -18.26
CA ALA A 97 3.59 13.53 -17.37
C ALA A 97 4.97 12.89 -17.63
N LEU A 98 4.98 11.60 -17.95
CA LEU A 98 6.19 10.84 -18.22
C LEU A 98 6.67 10.98 -19.66
N LYS A 99 5.77 11.40 -20.56
CA LYS A 99 5.95 11.39 -22.02
C LYS A 99 6.31 9.99 -22.56
N ASP A 100 5.85 8.96 -21.86
CA ASP A 100 6.14 7.55 -22.14
C ASP A 100 4.98 6.69 -21.63
N GLU A 101 4.21 6.14 -22.56
CA GLU A 101 3.07 5.28 -22.24
C GLU A 101 3.49 3.91 -21.68
N ALA A 102 4.60 3.35 -22.15
CA ALA A 102 5.09 2.06 -21.67
C ALA A 102 5.56 2.17 -20.22
N LEU A 103 6.26 3.26 -19.89
CA LEU A 103 6.65 3.56 -18.52
C LEU A 103 5.42 3.83 -17.64
N ALA A 104 4.42 4.55 -18.15
CA ALA A 104 3.16 4.78 -17.44
C ALA A 104 2.40 3.47 -17.11
N LYS A 105 2.42 2.49 -18.02
CA LYS A 105 1.86 1.15 -17.76
C LYS A 105 2.63 0.42 -16.66
N ARG A 106 3.97 0.47 -16.68
CA ARG A 106 4.79 -0.11 -15.60
C ARG A 106 4.53 0.56 -14.24
N VAL A 107 4.30 1.88 -14.22
CA VAL A 107 3.86 2.60 -13.02
C VAL A 107 2.50 2.10 -12.54
N ALA A 108 1.55 1.87 -13.45
CA ALA A 108 0.24 1.32 -13.10
C ALA A 108 0.37 -0.08 -12.48
N GLU A 109 1.17 -0.96 -13.09
CA GLU A 109 1.47 -2.31 -12.58
C GLU A 109 2.13 -2.26 -11.20
N TYR A 110 3.06 -1.33 -10.97
CA TYR A 110 3.69 -1.14 -9.66
C TYR A 110 2.65 -0.83 -8.57
N TYR A 111 1.71 0.08 -8.85
CA TYR A 111 0.68 0.43 -7.88
C TYR A 111 -0.36 -0.68 -7.67
N GLU A 112 -0.72 -1.42 -8.72
CA GLU A 112 -1.61 -2.58 -8.58
C GLU A 112 -0.94 -3.72 -7.80
N LYS A 113 0.36 -3.97 -7.99
CA LYS A 113 1.14 -4.91 -7.16
C LYS A 113 1.13 -4.48 -5.68
N GLN A 114 1.36 -3.19 -5.40
CA GLN A 114 1.23 -2.68 -4.04
C GLN A 114 -0.18 -2.88 -3.46
N ARG A 115 -1.21 -2.68 -4.27
CA ARG A 115 -2.60 -2.87 -3.85
C ARG A 115 -2.89 -4.33 -3.53
N ALA A 116 -2.50 -5.24 -4.41
CA ALA A 116 -2.64 -6.68 -4.22
C ALA A 116 -1.87 -7.17 -2.98
N ALA A 117 -0.63 -6.70 -2.79
CA ALA A 117 0.16 -7.04 -1.60
C ALA A 117 -0.52 -6.58 -0.30
N ARG A 118 -1.19 -5.42 -0.29
CA ARG A 118 -1.97 -4.96 0.86
C ARG A 118 -3.25 -5.77 1.06
N ALA A 119 -3.92 -6.17 -0.02
CA ALA A 119 -5.10 -7.04 0.06
C ALA A 119 -4.74 -8.42 0.64
N ASN A 120 -3.60 -8.97 0.22
CA ASN A 120 -3.13 -10.28 0.68
C ASN A 120 -2.45 -10.24 2.07
N GLY A 121 -1.87 -9.10 2.47
CA GLY A 121 -1.19 -8.93 3.76
C GLY A 121 -2.03 -8.28 4.87
N GLY A 122 -3.23 -7.77 4.55
CA GLY A 122 -4.12 -7.06 5.48
C GLY A 122 -5.25 -7.90 6.07
N GLY A 123 -5.30 -9.19 5.74
CA GLY A 123 -6.27 -10.16 6.26
C GLY A 123 -5.59 -11.24 7.09
N GLY A 124 -5.01 -10.88 8.24
CA GLY A 124 -4.79 -11.89 9.28
C GLY A 124 -6.14 -12.50 9.70
N PRO A 125 -6.20 -13.79 10.06
CA PRO A 125 -7.47 -14.45 10.34
C PRO A 125 -8.20 -13.75 11.48
N GLN A 126 -9.40 -13.26 11.22
CA GLN A 126 -10.40 -13.11 12.28
C GLN A 126 -10.81 -14.52 12.69
N GLN A 127 -10.17 -15.04 13.74
CA GLN A 127 -10.64 -16.17 14.54
C GLN A 127 -10.51 -15.77 16.01
#